data_AF-T0PRZ9-F1
#
_entry.id   AF-T0PRZ9-F1
#
_cell.length_a   1.000
_cell.length_b   1.000
_cell.length_c   1.000
_cell.angle_alpha   90.00
_cell.angle_beta   90.00
_cell.angle_gamma   90.00
#
_symmetry.space_group_name_H-M   'P 1'
#
loop_
_entity.id
_entity.type
_entity.pdbx_description
1 polymer ?
#
loop_
_entity_poly.entity_id
_entity_poly.type
_entity_poly.pdbx_seq_one_letter_code
_entity_poly.pdbx_strand_id
1 'polypeptide(L)'
;MLAAKLLAAVAVVGVQAAVCPYKDYPSGWIIVADGNCSSSLTTCATTNTCDRTATKTYPAISSFSGWMGVGNLADYTYTNLTLKDTPSLTIARMSLPNTVTTLTFDNVTKIDLANTALTQWSSVKTLMVLNSPVNFPNVGVVWPTNLDLVVLSNNAMNNIPQYLPTTLTQLAIQSNYLTDLVYLPKKLVFLNIAANNFKTLVNADLRSVKYLYMSNNEDLTKISAVQFSDIAFVKMLNCSKLSDIYLDATSYTALNKLQPWNGDDETDTPAGYTINYPVASNAAACTAAGGSIQKLWESTSKVSVTACVTGGSGTMTRSVVATGVSFSTTRQCDNDRATDAGWQQYVVLATTTTNHVV
;
A
#
# COMPACT_ATOMS: atom_id res chain seq x y z
N MET A 1 38.39 49.59 55.01
CA MET A 1 38.94 48.34 54.42
C MET A 1 37.86 47.28 54.49
N LEU A 2 37.02 47.18 53.45
CA LEU A 2 36.11 46.05 53.25
C LEU A 2 36.78 45.13 52.23
N ALA A 3 37.08 43.90 52.63
CA ALA A 3 37.48 42.84 51.70
C ALA A 3 36.56 41.64 51.95
N ALA A 4 35.74 41.36 50.95
CA ALA A 4 34.71 40.33 50.94
C ALA A 4 35.32 38.93 50.94
N LYS A 5 34.73 38.03 51.74
CA LYS A 5 35.01 36.59 51.69
C LYS A 5 34.27 35.99 50.49
N LEU A 6 35.04 35.49 49.53
CA LEU A 6 34.57 34.73 48.38
C LEU A 6 34.08 33.34 48.86
N LEU A 7 32.78 33.08 48.75
CA LEU A 7 32.20 31.74 48.91
C LEU A 7 32.21 31.07 47.54
N ALA A 8 33.08 30.08 47.35
CA ALA A 8 33.07 29.21 46.18
C ALA A 8 31.88 28.24 46.28
N ALA A 9 30.83 28.50 45.52
CA ALA A 9 29.74 27.55 45.32
C ALA A 9 30.22 26.45 44.35
N VAL A 10 30.45 25.25 44.87
CA VAL A 10 30.65 24.06 44.05
C VAL A 10 29.30 23.68 43.45
N ALA A 11 29.08 24.03 42.18
CA ALA A 11 27.95 23.53 41.42
C ALA A 11 28.17 22.03 41.16
N VAL A 12 27.51 21.18 41.95
CA VAL A 12 27.37 19.77 41.62
C VAL A 12 26.46 19.72 40.39
N VAL A 13 27.07 19.65 39.20
CA VAL A 13 26.35 19.30 37.97
C VAL A 13 25.96 17.84 38.11
N GLY A 14 24.80 17.60 38.73
CA GLY A 14 24.17 16.29 38.70
C GLY A 14 23.94 15.93 37.24
N VAL A 15 24.68 14.95 36.73
CA VAL A 15 24.38 14.31 35.45
C VAL A 15 22.99 13.70 35.62
N GLN A 16 21.94 14.42 35.23
CA GLN A 16 20.62 13.83 35.14
C GLN A 16 20.77 12.67 34.18
N ALA A 17 20.60 11.45 34.68
CA ALA A 17 20.54 10.27 33.83
C ALA A 17 19.49 10.55 32.75
N ALA A 18 19.91 10.53 31.49
CA ALA A 18 19.02 10.81 30.38
C ALA A 18 17.81 9.87 30.50
N VAL A 19 16.61 10.45 30.63
CA VAL A 19 15.37 9.67 30.74
C VAL A 19 15.23 8.83 29.47
N CYS A 20 15.05 7.52 29.62
CA CYS A 20 14.92 6.63 28.49
C CYS A 20 13.69 7.05 27.64
N PRO A 21 13.87 7.46 26.37
CA PRO A 21 12.77 7.91 25.52
C PRO A 21 11.75 6.79 25.26
N TYR A 22 12.20 5.54 25.38
CA TYR A 22 11.43 4.34 25.05
C TYR A 22 10.83 3.65 26.28
N LYS A 23 10.76 4.31 27.43
CA LYS A 23 10.22 3.72 28.68
C LYS A 23 8.80 3.14 28.55
N ASP A 24 8.02 3.67 27.61
CA ASP A 24 6.63 3.25 27.38
C ASP A 24 6.53 2.11 26.33
N TYR A 25 7.65 1.67 25.75
CA TYR A 25 7.68 0.54 24.83
C TYR A 25 7.55 -0.79 25.61
N PRO A 26 7.03 -1.86 24.97
CA PRO A 26 7.08 -3.21 25.52
C PRO A 26 8.52 -3.66 25.80
N SER A 27 8.68 -4.60 26.74
CA SER A 27 9.98 -5.18 27.06
C SER A 27 10.59 -5.90 25.86
N GLY A 28 11.89 -5.66 25.65
CA GLY A 28 12.78 -6.36 24.74
C GLY A 28 13.39 -5.44 23.68
N TRP A 29 13.78 -5.99 22.52
CA TRP A 29 14.72 -5.28 21.65
C TRP A 29 14.08 -4.15 20.84
N ILE A 30 14.72 -2.98 20.94
CA ILE A 30 14.42 -1.76 20.21
C ILE A 30 15.63 -1.40 19.36
N ILE A 31 15.43 -1.24 18.05
CA ILE A 31 16.50 -0.79 17.17
C ILE A 31 16.66 0.73 17.27
N VAL A 32 17.90 1.19 17.42
CA VAL A 32 18.28 2.60 17.46
C VAL A 32 19.59 2.83 16.68
N ALA A 33 19.76 4.06 16.22
CA ALA A 33 20.96 4.58 15.58
C ALA A 33 21.09 6.05 16.01
N ASP A 34 21.37 6.25 17.29
CA ASP A 34 21.47 7.56 17.93
C ASP A 34 22.50 7.49 19.09
N GLY A 35 22.56 8.52 19.93
CA GLY A 35 23.45 8.58 21.10
C GLY A 35 23.23 7.49 22.18
N ASN A 36 22.29 6.56 22.01
CA ASN A 36 22.17 5.33 22.79
C ASN A 36 23.09 4.22 22.30
N CYS A 37 23.59 4.32 21.07
CA CYS A 37 24.70 3.52 20.58
C CYS A 37 26.03 4.07 21.11
N SER A 38 27.04 3.21 21.29
CA SER A 38 28.40 3.68 21.59
C SER A 38 28.99 4.36 20.35
N SER A 39 29.98 5.24 20.55
CA SER A 39 30.54 6.11 19.50
C SER A 39 31.15 5.37 18.29
N SER A 40 31.35 4.06 18.38
CA SER A 40 31.82 3.22 17.28
C SER A 40 30.71 2.53 16.48
N LEU A 41 29.43 2.68 16.87
CA LEU A 41 28.31 1.91 16.34
C LEU A 41 27.29 2.83 15.66
N THR A 42 27.03 2.59 14.37
CA THR A 42 26.03 3.33 13.58
C THR A 42 24.60 2.81 13.79
N THR A 43 24.42 1.58 14.26
CA THR A 43 23.10 0.98 14.54
C THR A 43 23.28 -0.10 15.60
N CYS A 44 22.42 -0.08 16.63
CA CYS A 44 22.51 -0.99 17.76
C CYS A 44 21.14 -1.37 18.36
N ALA A 45 21.17 -2.31 19.30
CA ALA A 45 20.02 -2.71 20.09
C ALA A 45 19.98 -1.98 21.44
N THR A 46 18.79 -1.59 21.89
CA THR A 46 18.52 -1.18 23.26
C THR A 46 17.19 -1.76 23.76
N THR A 47 16.78 -1.41 24.97
CA THR A 47 15.53 -1.84 25.61
C THR A 47 14.72 -0.62 26.07
N ASN A 48 13.52 -0.86 26.59
CA ASN A 48 12.70 0.19 27.22
C ASN A 48 13.32 0.77 28.51
N THR A 49 14.39 0.19 29.04
CA THR A 49 15.20 0.78 30.12
C THR A 49 16.44 1.51 29.62
N CYS A 50 16.61 1.59 28.28
CA CYS A 50 17.79 2.13 27.61
C CYS A 50 19.09 1.48 28.10
N ASP A 51 19.03 0.17 28.38
CA ASP A 51 20.21 -0.59 28.80
C ASP A 51 21.22 -0.63 27.64
N ARG A 52 22.37 0.01 27.86
CA ARG A 52 23.48 0.08 26.90
C ARG A 52 24.48 -1.07 27.04
N THR A 53 24.36 -1.89 28.09
CA THR A 53 25.26 -3.03 28.31
C THR A 53 24.98 -4.18 27.34
N ALA A 54 23.80 -4.17 26.73
CA ALA A 54 23.32 -5.21 25.83
C ALA A 54 23.39 -4.82 24.34
N THR A 55 24.17 -3.78 23.99
CA THR A 55 24.29 -3.28 22.62
C THR A 55 24.95 -4.31 21.71
N LYS A 56 24.17 -4.89 20.79
CA LYS A 56 24.68 -5.62 19.63
C LYS A 56 24.85 -4.68 18.45
N THR A 57 25.94 -4.82 17.71
CA THR A 57 26.22 -4.05 16.49
C THR A 57 25.70 -4.75 15.25
N TYR A 58 25.15 -3.95 14.35
CA TYR A 58 24.61 -4.44 13.09
C TYR A 58 25.15 -3.62 11.91
N PRO A 59 26.40 -3.86 11.49
CA PRO A 59 26.94 -3.14 10.35
C PRO A 59 26.29 -3.69 9.06
N ALA A 60 25.84 -2.81 8.17
CA ALA A 60 25.42 -3.17 6.83
C ALA A 60 24.21 -4.10 6.70
N ILE A 61 23.26 -4.02 7.63
CA ILE A 61 21.95 -4.64 7.43
C ILE A 61 20.86 -3.57 7.40
N SER A 62 19.93 -3.75 6.47
CA SER A 62 18.71 -2.97 6.37
C SER A 62 17.46 -3.75 6.79
N SER A 63 17.62 -5.00 7.21
CA SER A 63 16.53 -5.89 7.59
C SER A 63 16.72 -6.42 9.00
N PHE A 64 15.69 -6.27 9.82
CA PHE A 64 15.70 -6.56 11.25
C PHE A 64 14.54 -7.48 11.59
N SER A 65 14.85 -8.70 12.04
CA SER A 65 13.88 -9.75 12.34
C SER A 65 13.67 -9.91 13.85
N GLY A 66 12.41 -10.03 14.30
CA GLY A 66 12.06 -10.29 15.71
C GLY A 66 12.17 -9.11 16.67
N TRP A 67 12.24 -7.87 16.15
CA TRP A 67 12.35 -6.66 16.97
C TRP A 67 10.97 -6.17 17.44
N MET A 68 10.89 -5.63 18.65
CA MET A 68 9.61 -5.20 19.25
C MET A 68 9.41 -3.69 19.21
N GLY A 69 10.45 -2.91 18.87
CA GLY A 69 10.30 -1.48 18.66
C GLY A 69 11.33 -0.88 17.72
N VAL A 70 10.96 0.27 17.16
CA VAL A 70 11.85 1.16 16.41
C VAL A 70 11.94 2.49 17.16
N GLY A 71 13.15 2.89 17.50
CA GLY A 71 13.43 4.16 18.16
C GLY A 71 13.93 5.23 17.19
N ASN A 72 14.84 6.07 17.67
CA ASN A 72 15.49 7.07 16.85
C ASN A 72 16.65 6.47 16.06
N LEU A 73 16.59 6.66 14.75
CA LEU A 73 17.54 6.16 13.77
C LEU A 73 18.33 7.29 13.09
N ALA A 74 18.53 8.45 13.73
CA ALA A 74 19.18 9.62 13.15
C ALA A 74 20.52 9.35 12.41
N ASP A 75 21.32 8.41 12.90
CA ASP A 75 22.62 8.02 12.34
C ASP A 75 22.54 6.84 11.35
N TYR A 76 21.32 6.37 11.01
CA TYR A 76 21.10 5.30 10.06
C TYR A 76 21.33 5.78 8.61
N THR A 77 22.21 5.10 7.89
CA THR A 77 22.73 5.59 6.60
C THR A 77 22.09 4.94 5.37
N TYR A 78 21.28 3.89 5.53
CA TYR A 78 20.68 3.18 4.40
C TYR A 78 19.36 3.81 3.96
N THR A 79 19.04 3.63 2.69
CA THR A 79 17.79 4.12 2.09
C THR A 79 16.59 3.24 2.36
N ASN A 80 16.83 1.97 2.66
CA ASN A 80 15.82 0.97 2.93
C ASN A 80 15.87 0.56 4.39
N LEU A 81 14.71 0.37 5.01
CA LEU A 81 14.56 -0.20 6.35
C LEU A 81 13.43 -1.23 6.33
N THR A 82 13.73 -2.46 6.70
CA THR A 82 12.79 -3.59 6.74
C THR A 82 12.71 -4.15 8.15
N LEU A 83 11.51 -4.19 8.72
CA LEU A 83 11.21 -4.79 10.01
C LEU A 83 10.34 -6.00 9.76
N LYS A 84 10.76 -7.17 10.25
CA LYS A 84 10.07 -8.41 9.92
C LYS A 84 9.98 -9.45 11.02
N ASP A 85 9.13 -10.45 10.79
CA ASP A 85 8.97 -11.65 11.61
C ASP A 85 8.81 -11.32 13.10
N THR A 86 7.87 -10.42 13.42
CA THR A 86 7.64 -10.00 14.80
C THR A 86 6.14 -9.98 15.14
N PRO A 87 5.74 -10.52 16.31
CA PRO A 87 4.33 -10.56 16.70
C PRO A 87 3.77 -9.17 17.01
N SER A 88 4.62 -8.21 17.40
CA SER A 88 4.18 -6.85 17.68
C SER A 88 5.34 -5.87 17.54
N LEU A 89 5.10 -4.76 16.84
CA LEU A 89 6.08 -3.72 16.60
C LEU A 89 5.56 -2.35 17.04
N THR A 90 6.29 -1.73 17.97
CA THR A 90 6.00 -0.37 18.45
C THR A 90 6.82 0.64 17.67
N ILE A 91 6.13 1.55 16.97
CA ILE A 91 6.78 2.61 16.19
C ILE A 91 6.49 4.00 16.73
N ALA A 92 5.83 4.16 17.89
CA ALA A 92 5.28 5.44 18.33
C ALA A 92 6.29 6.60 18.40
N ARG A 93 7.57 6.31 18.65
CA ARG A 93 8.68 7.29 18.70
C ARG A 93 9.74 7.01 17.63
N MET A 94 9.37 6.30 16.57
CA MET A 94 10.25 6.05 15.43
C MET A 94 10.64 7.39 14.80
N SER A 95 11.94 7.63 14.69
CA SER A 95 12.51 8.79 14.02
C SER A 95 13.46 8.32 12.95
N LEU A 96 13.12 8.57 11.69
CA LEU A 96 13.87 8.16 10.52
C LEU A 96 14.65 9.35 9.95
N PRO A 97 15.92 9.15 9.56
CA PRO A 97 16.69 10.17 8.87
C PRO A 97 16.20 10.31 7.43
N ASN A 98 16.54 11.45 6.80
CA ASN A 98 16.14 11.75 5.42
C ASN A 98 16.68 10.76 4.38
N THR A 99 17.68 9.95 4.74
CA THR A 99 18.21 8.87 3.92
C THR A 99 17.17 7.77 3.71
N VAL A 100 16.34 7.44 4.70
CA VAL A 100 15.34 6.36 4.61
C VAL A 100 14.16 6.82 3.77
N THR A 101 14.07 6.29 2.55
CA THR A 101 12.98 6.56 1.61
C THR A 101 12.03 5.38 1.45
N THR A 102 12.48 4.17 1.80
CA THR A 102 11.67 2.94 1.71
C THR A 102 11.58 2.29 3.08
N LEU A 103 10.35 2.09 3.55
CA LEU A 103 10.06 1.42 4.82
C LEU A 103 9.18 0.20 4.56
N THR A 104 9.64 -0.95 5.04
CA THR A 104 8.95 -2.23 4.87
C THR A 104 8.64 -2.86 6.23
N PHE A 105 7.39 -3.25 6.41
CA PHE A 105 6.95 -4.15 7.46
C PHE A 105 6.54 -5.47 6.81
N ASP A 106 7.19 -6.57 7.15
CA ASP A 106 6.93 -7.88 6.53
C ASP A 106 6.70 -8.94 7.60
N ASN A 107 5.60 -9.69 7.52
CA ASN A 107 5.26 -10.70 8.52
C ASN A 107 5.23 -10.11 9.96
N VAL A 108 4.57 -8.96 10.12
CA VAL A 108 4.37 -8.28 11.40
C VAL A 108 2.92 -8.40 11.83
N THR A 109 2.63 -9.16 12.89
CA THR A 109 1.24 -9.44 13.28
C THR A 109 0.50 -8.20 13.78
N LYS A 110 1.19 -7.28 14.47
CA LYS A 110 0.62 -6.03 14.98
C LYS A 110 1.61 -4.88 14.83
N ILE A 111 1.16 -3.77 14.25
CA ILE A 111 1.90 -2.51 14.20
C ILE A 111 1.10 -1.44 14.93
N ASP A 112 1.76 -0.67 15.79
CA ASP A 112 1.10 0.41 16.54
C ASP A 112 0.87 1.68 15.71
N LEU A 113 0.04 1.56 14.66
CA LEU A 113 -0.25 2.65 13.73
C LEU A 113 -1.13 3.76 14.33
N ALA A 114 -1.85 3.46 15.42
CA ALA A 114 -2.71 4.42 16.11
C ALA A 114 -1.91 5.50 16.87
N ASN A 115 -0.64 5.23 17.19
CA ASN A 115 0.21 6.11 17.97
C ASN A 115 1.32 6.76 17.14
N THR A 116 1.01 7.15 15.90
CA THR A 116 1.99 7.73 14.97
C THR A 116 2.19 9.25 15.15
N ALA A 117 1.51 9.89 16.09
CA ALA A 117 1.60 11.35 16.30
C ALA A 117 3.01 11.87 16.63
N LEU A 118 3.87 11.04 17.22
CA LEU A 118 5.26 11.40 17.55
C LEU A 118 6.28 10.79 16.57
N THR A 119 5.81 10.09 15.53
CA THR A 119 6.70 9.54 14.51
C THR A 119 7.29 10.64 13.63
N GLN A 120 8.58 10.53 13.33
CA GLN A 120 9.28 11.40 12.40
C GLN A 120 9.74 10.56 11.21
N TRP A 121 8.85 10.39 10.24
CA TRP A 121 9.06 9.49 9.10
C TRP A 121 8.69 10.12 7.76
N SER A 122 8.61 11.45 7.70
CA SER A 122 8.22 12.20 6.50
C SER A 122 9.12 11.95 5.28
N SER A 123 10.34 11.43 5.46
CA SER A 123 11.25 11.06 4.38
C SER A 123 10.78 9.85 3.56
N VAL A 124 9.91 9.02 4.12
CA VAL A 124 9.42 7.80 3.48
C VAL A 124 8.58 8.17 2.25
N LYS A 125 9.00 7.66 1.09
CA LYS A 125 8.32 7.75 -0.21
C LYS A 125 7.59 6.46 -0.56
N THR A 126 8.17 5.33 -0.15
CA THR A 126 7.61 3.99 -0.35
C THR A 126 7.35 3.34 0.99
N LEU A 127 6.09 3.03 1.26
CA LEU A 127 5.68 2.24 2.41
C LEU A 127 5.14 0.89 1.96
N MET A 128 5.72 -0.17 2.51
CA MET A 128 5.32 -1.54 2.24
C MET A 128 4.87 -2.21 3.53
N VAL A 129 3.68 -2.79 3.52
CA VAL A 129 3.17 -3.66 4.58
C VAL A 129 2.79 -4.97 3.90
N LEU A 130 3.54 -6.02 4.20
CA LEU A 130 3.49 -7.31 3.54
C LEU A 130 3.18 -8.40 4.56
N ASN A 131 2.31 -9.34 4.22
CA ASN A 131 2.06 -10.54 5.03
C ASN A 131 1.71 -10.20 6.49
N SER A 132 1.08 -9.05 6.72
CA SER A 132 0.92 -8.46 8.03
C SER A 132 -0.56 -8.15 8.21
N PRO A 133 -1.33 -8.95 8.99
CA PRO A 133 -2.79 -8.78 9.17
C PRO A 133 -3.13 -7.54 10.01
N VAL A 134 -2.64 -6.38 9.58
CA VAL A 134 -2.63 -5.12 10.30
C VAL A 134 -3.92 -4.38 10.01
N ASN A 135 -4.58 -3.95 11.08
CA ASN A 135 -5.73 -3.07 10.99
C ASN A 135 -5.25 -1.61 10.97
N PHE A 136 -5.52 -0.90 9.87
CA PHE A 136 -5.26 0.53 9.77
C PHE A 136 -6.39 1.29 10.47
N PRO A 137 -6.11 2.05 11.55
CA PRO A 137 -7.15 2.77 12.24
C PRO A 137 -7.66 3.93 11.36
N ASN A 138 -8.97 4.15 11.37
CA ASN A 138 -9.60 5.24 10.61
C ASN A 138 -9.26 6.63 11.15
N VAL A 139 -8.71 6.74 12.37
CA VAL A 139 -8.32 7.99 13.01
C VAL A 139 -6.96 7.84 13.67
N GLY A 140 -6.21 8.94 13.75
CA GLY A 140 -4.94 8.99 14.48
C GLY A 140 -3.70 8.54 13.71
N VAL A 141 -3.84 7.97 12.50
CA VAL A 141 -2.67 7.70 11.65
C VAL A 141 -2.14 9.01 11.05
N VAL A 142 -0.92 9.37 11.41
CA VAL A 142 -0.15 10.42 10.75
C VAL A 142 0.73 9.76 9.69
N TRP A 143 0.23 9.74 8.45
CA TRP A 143 0.96 9.19 7.31
C TRP A 143 2.21 10.03 6.99
N PRO A 144 3.28 9.42 6.43
CA PRO A 144 4.40 10.17 5.89
C PRO A 144 3.93 11.11 4.77
N THR A 145 4.34 12.37 4.86
CA THR A 145 3.83 13.44 3.98
C THR A 145 4.33 13.35 2.54
N ASN A 146 5.41 12.60 2.29
CA ASN A 146 6.02 12.44 0.97
C ASN A 146 5.74 11.06 0.35
N LEU A 147 4.76 10.29 0.87
CA LEU A 147 4.39 9.01 0.28
C LEU A 147 3.95 9.19 -1.18
N ASP A 148 4.60 8.45 -2.06
CA ASP A 148 4.26 8.31 -3.47
C ASP A 148 3.67 6.92 -3.76
N LEU A 149 4.24 5.91 -3.11
CA LEU A 149 3.86 4.50 -3.24
C LEU A 149 3.49 3.87 -1.91
N VAL A 150 2.35 3.18 -1.90
CA VAL A 150 1.91 2.31 -0.80
C VAL A 150 1.64 0.90 -1.35
N VAL A 151 2.27 -0.10 -0.75
CA VAL A 151 2.05 -1.53 -1.04
C VAL A 151 1.49 -2.21 0.21
N LEU A 152 0.26 -2.70 0.13
CA LEU A 152 -0.46 -3.38 1.20
C LEU A 152 -0.84 -4.78 0.73
N SER A 153 0.09 -5.72 0.81
CA SER A 153 -0.08 -7.05 0.24
C SER A 153 -0.30 -8.11 1.30
N ASN A 154 -1.31 -8.96 1.12
CA ASN A 154 -1.54 -10.10 2.01
C ASN A 154 -1.72 -9.68 3.48
N ASN A 155 -2.58 -8.69 3.72
CA ASN A 155 -2.77 -8.07 5.02
C ASN A 155 -4.18 -8.30 5.59
N ALA A 156 -4.95 -9.24 5.03
CA ALA A 156 -6.31 -9.54 5.44
C ALA A 156 -7.26 -8.32 5.47
N MET A 157 -7.00 -7.31 4.63
CA MET A 157 -7.74 -6.04 4.65
C MET A 157 -9.08 -6.16 3.91
N ASN A 158 -10.13 -5.52 4.42
CA ASN A 158 -11.43 -5.46 3.75
C ASN A 158 -11.81 -4.04 3.27
N ASN A 159 -10.99 -3.03 3.57
CA ASN A 159 -11.17 -1.64 3.15
C ASN A 159 -9.83 -1.00 2.81
N ILE A 160 -9.84 0.00 1.92
CA ILE A 160 -8.69 0.89 1.69
C ILE A 160 -8.53 1.80 2.92
N PRO A 161 -7.30 2.04 3.44
CA PRO A 161 -7.11 2.95 4.56
C PRO A 161 -7.62 4.36 4.27
N GLN A 162 -8.25 4.98 5.26
CA GLN A 162 -8.69 6.36 5.15
C GLN A 162 -7.51 7.32 5.25
N TYR A 163 -7.69 8.51 4.68
CA TYR A 163 -6.76 9.64 4.79
C TYR A 163 -5.35 9.35 4.26
N LEU A 164 -5.21 8.45 3.28
CA LEU A 164 -3.96 8.30 2.53
C LEU A 164 -3.51 9.67 1.97
N PRO A 165 -2.20 9.96 1.96
CA PRO A 165 -1.68 11.26 1.54
C PRO A 165 -2.12 11.67 0.13
N THR A 166 -2.39 12.96 -0.08
CA THR A 166 -2.78 13.49 -1.40
C THR A 166 -1.65 13.47 -2.43
N THR A 167 -0.41 13.21 -1.98
CA THR A 167 0.78 13.01 -2.82
C THR A 167 0.81 11.62 -3.46
N LEU A 168 0.04 10.65 -2.94
CA LEU A 168 0.11 9.26 -3.37
C LEU A 168 -0.32 9.13 -4.84
N THR A 169 0.57 8.59 -5.67
CA THR A 169 0.30 8.32 -7.09
C THR A 169 0.22 6.83 -7.40
N GLN A 170 0.71 5.97 -6.50
CA GLN A 170 0.74 4.53 -6.70
C GLN A 170 0.17 3.79 -5.47
N LEU A 171 -0.81 2.93 -5.71
CA LEU A 171 -1.41 2.09 -4.67
C LEU A 171 -1.50 0.64 -5.14
N ALA A 172 -0.91 -0.25 -4.35
CA ALA A 172 -1.03 -1.69 -4.52
C ALA A 172 -1.65 -2.29 -3.25
N ILE A 173 -2.80 -2.95 -3.35
CA ILE A 173 -3.56 -3.54 -2.24
C ILE A 173 -4.02 -4.96 -2.55
N GLN A 174 -3.13 -5.72 -3.20
CA GLN A 174 -3.39 -7.07 -3.69
C GLN A 174 -3.40 -8.13 -2.59
N SER A 175 -4.03 -9.27 -2.88
CA SER A 175 -4.15 -10.41 -1.95
C SER A 175 -4.81 -10.00 -0.62
N ASN A 176 -5.92 -9.29 -0.71
CA ASN A 176 -6.72 -8.89 0.45
C ASN A 176 -8.17 -9.36 0.26
N TYR A 177 -9.09 -8.78 1.01
CA TYR A 177 -10.51 -9.11 1.01
C TYR A 177 -11.37 -7.90 0.62
N LEU A 178 -10.84 -6.98 -0.19
CA LEU A 178 -11.60 -5.81 -0.65
C LEU A 178 -12.82 -6.23 -1.48
N THR A 179 -13.93 -5.52 -1.28
CA THR A 179 -15.17 -5.70 -2.03
C THR A 179 -15.59 -4.48 -2.84
N ASP A 180 -14.99 -3.32 -2.56
CA ASP A 180 -15.23 -2.05 -3.22
C ASP A 180 -13.96 -1.17 -3.22
N LEU A 181 -14.06 0.01 -3.82
CA LEU A 181 -12.99 1.01 -3.90
C LEU A 181 -13.33 2.28 -3.10
N VAL A 182 -14.12 2.15 -2.03
CA VAL A 182 -14.38 3.29 -1.15
C VAL A 182 -13.04 3.76 -0.56
N TYR A 183 -12.85 5.08 -0.50
CA TYR A 183 -11.62 5.76 -0.08
C TYR A 183 -10.43 5.70 -1.06
N LEU A 184 -10.63 5.25 -2.30
CA LEU A 184 -9.58 5.30 -3.31
C LEU A 184 -9.09 6.76 -3.55
N PRO A 185 -7.76 7.02 -3.50
CA PRO A 185 -7.21 8.33 -3.84
C PRO A 185 -7.46 8.71 -5.31
N LYS A 186 -7.81 9.97 -5.56
CA LYS A 186 -8.26 10.45 -6.88
C LYS A 186 -7.17 10.71 -7.91
N LYS A 187 -5.89 10.69 -7.51
CA LYS A 187 -4.74 11.06 -8.35
C LYS A 187 -3.83 9.87 -8.67
N LEU A 188 -4.33 8.65 -8.46
CA LEU A 188 -3.55 7.45 -8.73
C LEU A 188 -3.28 7.31 -10.22
N VAL A 189 -2.02 7.03 -10.55
CA VAL A 189 -1.52 6.63 -11.87
C VAL A 189 -1.42 5.11 -11.94
N PHE A 190 -1.03 4.46 -10.84
CA PHE A 190 -0.94 3.01 -10.72
C PHE A 190 -1.92 2.50 -9.67
N LEU A 191 -2.69 1.46 -10.03
CA LEU A 191 -3.59 0.77 -9.12
C LEU A 191 -3.48 -0.75 -9.29
N ASN A 192 -3.12 -1.44 -8.21
CA ASN A 192 -3.18 -2.90 -8.15
C ASN A 192 -4.16 -3.37 -7.08
N ILE A 193 -5.24 -3.99 -7.53
CA ILE A 193 -6.33 -4.58 -6.72
C ILE A 193 -6.50 -6.08 -7.03
N ALA A 194 -5.46 -6.72 -7.56
CA ALA A 194 -5.48 -8.14 -7.87
C ALA A 194 -5.71 -9.01 -6.63
N ALA A 195 -6.29 -10.20 -6.81
CA ALA A 195 -6.55 -11.16 -5.74
C ALA A 195 -7.31 -10.53 -4.55
N ASN A 196 -8.51 -10.01 -4.83
CA ASN A 196 -9.44 -9.50 -3.83
C ASN A 196 -10.80 -10.20 -3.98
N ASN A 197 -11.81 -9.75 -3.23
CA ASN A 197 -13.15 -10.36 -3.17
C ASN A 197 -14.21 -9.53 -3.91
N PHE A 198 -13.83 -8.81 -4.97
CA PHE A 198 -14.77 -8.01 -5.75
C PHE A 198 -15.81 -8.92 -6.40
N LYS A 199 -17.09 -8.68 -6.10
CA LYS A 199 -18.22 -9.26 -6.85
C LYS A 199 -18.67 -8.36 -7.99
N THR A 200 -18.56 -7.05 -7.78
CA THR A 200 -18.87 -6.03 -8.77
C THR A 200 -17.86 -4.91 -8.62
N LEU A 201 -17.43 -4.32 -9.74
CA LEU A 201 -16.64 -3.10 -9.76
C LEU A 201 -17.51 -2.00 -10.38
N VAL A 202 -18.01 -1.10 -9.54
CA VAL A 202 -19.00 -0.10 -9.96
C VAL A 202 -18.71 1.30 -9.44
N ASN A 203 -19.11 2.31 -10.22
CA ASN A 203 -19.06 3.73 -9.84
C ASN A 203 -17.65 4.22 -9.43
N ALA A 204 -16.62 3.77 -10.14
CA ALA A 204 -15.23 4.15 -9.88
C ALA A 204 -14.73 5.13 -10.95
N ASP A 205 -14.20 6.26 -10.52
CA ASP A 205 -13.49 7.19 -11.40
C ASP A 205 -12.02 6.79 -11.47
N LEU A 206 -11.63 6.11 -12.56
CA LEU A 206 -10.28 5.65 -12.81
C LEU A 206 -9.62 6.43 -13.95
N ARG A 207 -10.10 7.65 -14.26
CA ARG A 207 -9.58 8.45 -15.38
C ARG A 207 -8.13 8.87 -15.22
N SER A 208 -7.63 8.96 -13.99
CA SER A 208 -6.21 9.22 -13.70
C SER A 208 -5.33 7.97 -13.79
N VAL A 209 -5.92 6.78 -13.68
CA VAL A 209 -5.18 5.52 -13.64
C VAL A 209 -4.71 5.16 -15.04
N LYS A 210 -3.40 4.95 -15.18
CA LYS A 210 -2.76 4.48 -16.41
C LYS A 210 -2.50 2.98 -16.38
N TYR A 211 -2.22 2.42 -15.21
CA TYR A 211 -1.87 1.01 -15.03
C TYR A 211 -2.83 0.38 -14.01
N LEU A 212 -3.69 -0.53 -14.49
CA LEU A 212 -4.66 -1.23 -13.66
C LEU A 212 -4.38 -2.74 -13.64
N TYR A 213 -4.11 -3.26 -12.44
CA TYR A 213 -4.00 -4.69 -12.19
C TYR A 213 -5.20 -5.14 -11.36
N MET A 214 -6.00 -6.05 -11.89
CA MET A 214 -7.20 -6.54 -11.21
C MET A 214 -7.45 -8.04 -11.44
N SER A 215 -6.40 -8.78 -11.80
CA SER A 215 -6.45 -10.23 -11.96
C SER A 215 -6.87 -10.96 -10.68
N ASN A 216 -7.26 -12.22 -10.80
CA ASN A 216 -7.59 -13.12 -9.70
C ASN A 216 -8.76 -12.61 -8.83
N ASN A 217 -9.67 -11.82 -9.41
CA ASN A 217 -10.96 -11.48 -8.80
C ASN A 217 -12.03 -12.41 -9.37
N GLU A 218 -11.96 -13.69 -9.02
CA GLU A 218 -12.75 -14.76 -9.65
C GLU A 218 -14.26 -14.64 -9.44
N ASP A 219 -14.67 -13.95 -8.37
CA ASP A 219 -16.08 -13.70 -8.06
C ASP A 219 -16.64 -12.44 -8.76
N LEU A 220 -15.82 -11.70 -9.49
CA LEU A 220 -16.24 -10.50 -10.20
C LEU A 220 -17.16 -10.86 -11.35
N THR A 221 -18.42 -10.40 -11.30
CA THR A 221 -19.42 -10.66 -12.35
C THR A 221 -19.69 -9.46 -13.23
N LYS A 222 -19.48 -8.24 -12.71
CA LYS A 222 -19.87 -7.01 -13.39
C LYS A 222 -18.87 -5.87 -13.20
N ILE A 223 -18.53 -5.21 -14.31
CA ILE A 223 -17.88 -3.90 -14.35
C ILE A 223 -18.89 -2.89 -14.92
N SER A 224 -19.20 -1.81 -14.21
CA SER A 224 -20.20 -0.85 -14.68
C SER A 224 -20.00 0.56 -14.13
N ALA A 225 -20.18 1.58 -14.96
CA ALA A 225 -19.96 2.98 -14.55
C ALA A 225 -18.55 3.19 -13.97
N VAL A 226 -17.56 2.49 -14.54
CA VAL A 226 -16.14 2.71 -14.28
C VAL A 226 -15.60 3.56 -15.41
N GLN A 227 -14.96 4.68 -15.07
CA GLN A 227 -14.54 5.67 -16.06
C GLN A 227 -13.04 5.57 -16.35
N PHE A 228 -12.68 5.48 -17.63
CA PHE A 228 -11.31 5.47 -18.11
C PHE A 228 -11.10 6.64 -19.08
N SER A 229 -9.87 7.18 -19.16
CA SER A 229 -9.52 8.23 -20.12
C SER A 229 -8.24 7.88 -20.88
N ASP A 230 -7.11 7.79 -20.16
CA ASP A 230 -5.80 7.49 -20.77
C ASP A 230 -5.15 6.25 -20.15
N ILE A 231 -5.95 5.19 -20.02
CA ILE A 231 -5.47 3.88 -19.59
C ILE A 231 -4.43 3.37 -20.60
N ALA A 232 -3.26 2.98 -20.11
CA ALA A 232 -2.14 2.46 -20.89
C ALA A 232 -2.01 0.94 -20.73
N PHE A 233 -2.44 0.40 -19.59
CA PHE A 233 -2.34 -1.01 -19.27
C PHE A 233 -3.50 -1.52 -18.40
N VAL A 234 -4.05 -2.68 -18.77
CA VAL A 234 -5.03 -3.41 -17.95
C VAL A 234 -4.72 -4.91 -17.89
N LYS A 235 -4.53 -5.43 -16.67
CA LYS A 235 -4.33 -6.87 -16.40
C LYS A 235 -5.58 -7.46 -15.73
N MET A 236 -6.35 -8.26 -16.49
CA MET A 236 -7.63 -8.88 -16.09
C MET A 236 -7.59 -10.40 -16.32
N LEU A 237 -6.59 -11.08 -15.74
CA LEU A 237 -6.49 -12.54 -15.80
C LEU A 237 -7.31 -13.18 -14.68
N ASN A 238 -7.87 -14.36 -14.93
CA ASN A 238 -8.56 -15.17 -13.91
C ASN A 238 -9.76 -14.47 -13.26
N CYS A 239 -10.56 -13.76 -14.07
CA CYS A 239 -11.86 -13.21 -13.68
C CYS A 239 -12.98 -14.06 -14.33
N SER A 240 -13.02 -15.35 -14.01
CA SER A 240 -13.80 -16.36 -14.76
C SER A 240 -15.32 -16.18 -14.72
N LYS A 241 -15.86 -15.44 -13.74
CA LYS A 241 -17.30 -15.16 -13.63
C LYS A 241 -17.71 -13.81 -14.22
N LEU A 242 -16.78 -13.05 -14.79
CA LEU A 242 -17.08 -11.74 -15.37
C LEU A 242 -17.97 -11.93 -16.62
N SER A 243 -19.24 -11.56 -16.50
CA SER A 243 -20.22 -11.69 -17.58
C SER A 243 -20.60 -10.36 -18.20
N ASP A 244 -20.47 -9.26 -17.45
CA ASP A 244 -21.06 -7.99 -17.81
C ASP A 244 -20.05 -6.83 -17.71
N ILE A 245 -19.85 -6.13 -18.82
CA ILE A 245 -19.04 -4.90 -18.88
C ILE A 245 -19.93 -3.78 -19.45
N TYR A 246 -20.14 -2.71 -18.68
CA TYR A 246 -20.94 -1.55 -19.06
C TYR A 246 -20.07 -0.30 -19.00
N LEU A 247 -19.84 0.32 -20.16
CA LEU A 247 -18.95 1.46 -20.33
C LEU A 247 -19.71 2.65 -20.93
N ASP A 248 -19.24 3.86 -20.64
CA ASP A 248 -19.54 5.00 -21.49
C ASP A 248 -18.66 4.98 -22.74
N ALA A 249 -19.00 5.82 -23.73
CA ALA A 249 -18.27 5.87 -25.00
C ALA A 249 -16.78 6.17 -24.81
N THR A 250 -16.43 7.10 -23.91
CA THR A 250 -15.05 7.50 -23.64
C THR A 250 -14.23 6.34 -23.07
N SER A 251 -14.78 5.64 -22.09
CA SER A 251 -14.15 4.50 -21.41
C SER A 251 -13.99 3.31 -22.36
N TYR A 252 -14.98 3.07 -23.22
CA TYR A 252 -14.88 2.08 -24.28
C TYR A 252 -13.75 2.41 -25.25
N THR A 253 -13.68 3.64 -25.77
CA THR A 253 -12.59 4.06 -26.67
C THR A 253 -11.22 3.93 -26.00
N ALA A 254 -11.11 4.32 -24.74
CA ALA A 254 -9.87 4.23 -23.97
C ALA A 254 -9.39 2.80 -23.78
N LEU A 255 -10.28 1.84 -23.51
CA LEU A 255 -9.91 0.42 -23.40
C LEU A 255 -9.64 -0.21 -24.76
N ASN A 256 -10.49 0.06 -25.77
CA ASN A 256 -10.43 -0.61 -27.07
C ASN A 256 -9.19 -0.23 -27.90
N LYS A 257 -8.49 0.87 -27.56
CA LYS A 257 -7.23 1.26 -28.21
C LYS A 257 -6.04 0.36 -27.83
N LEU A 258 -6.15 -0.36 -26.71
CA LEU A 258 -5.06 -1.18 -26.18
C LEU A 258 -4.74 -2.35 -27.12
N GLN A 259 -3.46 -2.66 -27.26
CA GLN A 259 -2.97 -3.85 -27.96
C GLN A 259 -2.76 -5.00 -26.97
N PRO A 260 -2.71 -6.28 -27.41
CA PRO A 260 -2.33 -7.37 -26.52
C PRO A 260 -0.95 -7.08 -25.91
N TRP A 261 -0.83 -7.26 -24.60
CA TRP A 261 0.46 -7.15 -23.94
C TRP A 261 1.40 -8.25 -24.42
N ASN A 262 2.66 -7.90 -24.63
CA ASN A 262 3.71 -8.76 -25.17
C ASN A 262 4.28 -9.76 -24.15
N GLY A 263 3.85 -9.71 -22.88
CA GLY A 263 4.39 -10.55 -21.80
C GLY A 263 5.67 -10.01 -21.17
N ASP A 264 6.04 -8.77 -21.50
CA ASP A 264 7.21 -8.11 -20.95
C ASP A 264 6.89 -7.54 -19.55
N ASP A 265 7.17 -8.33 -18.53
CA ASP A 265 7.11 -7.93 -17.12
C ASP A 265 8.37 -7.15 -16.68
N GLU A 266 9.39 -6.98 -17.54
CA GLU A 266 10.66 -6.33 -17.21
C GLU A 266 10.65 -4.81 -17.44
N THR A 267 9.64 -4.29 -18.17
CA THR A 267 9.52 -2.84 -18.41
C THR A 267 8.75 -2.13 -17.30
N ASP A 268 9.28 -0.99 -16.86
CA ASP A 268 8.62 -0.08 -15.89
C ASP A 268 7.32 0.54 -16.42
N THR A 269 7.01 0.35 -17.71
CA THR A 269 5.85 0.96 -18.38
C THR A 269 5.12 -0.08 -19.25
N PRO A 270 4.48 -1.08 -18.63
CA PRO A 270 3.74 -2.09 -19.37
C PRO A 270 2.66 -1.41 -20.21
N ALA A 271 2.43 -1.92 -21.42
CA ALA A 271 1.45 -1.36 -22.34
C ALA A 271 0.56 -2.47 -22.90
N GLY A 272 -0.74 -2.15 -23.03
CA GLY A 272 -1.71 -3.05 -23.63
C GLY A 272 -2.69 -3.68 -22.65
N TYR A 273 -3.21 -4.85 -22.98
CA TYR A 273 -4.16 -5.56 -22.13
C TYR A 273 -3.85 -7.05 -22.03
N THR A 274 -4.36 -7.65 -20.96
CA THR A 274 -4.46 -9.11 -20.84
C THR A 274 -5.82 -9.53 -20.29
N ILE A 275 -6.39 -10.56 -20.89
CA ILE A 275 -7.63 -11.21 -20.48
C ILE A 275 -7.62 -12.65 -21.01
N ASN A 276 -8.08 -13.61 -20.22
CA ASN A 276 -8.06 -15.04 -20.57
C ASN A 276 -9.42 -15.74 -20.49
N TYR A 277 -10.49 -15.01 -20.16
CA TYR A 277 -11.86 -15.52 -20.18
C TYR A 277 -12.74 -14.68 -21.11
N PRO A 278 -13.65 -15.31 -21.88
CA PRO A 278 -14.61 -14.57 -22.67
C PRO A 278 -15.60 -13.83 -21.78
N VAL A 279 -16.06 -12.68 -22.24
CA VAL A 279 -17.10 -11.88 -21.57
C VAL A 279 -18.22 -11.63 -22.57
N ALA A 280 -19.45 -12.00 -22.20
CA ALA A 280 -20.63 -11.88 -23.04
C ALA A 280 -21.69 -11.02 -22.36
N SER A 281 -21.54 -9.70 -22.46
CA SER A 281 -22.48 -8.74 -21.87
C SER A 281 -23.90 -8.98 -22.37
N ASN A 282 -24.88 -8.92 -21.46
CA ASN A 282 -26.27 -9.23 -21.78
C ASN A 282 -26.87 -8.18 -22.75
N ALA A 283 -27.24 -8.60 -23.97
CA ALA A 283 -27.75 -7.71 -25.01
C ALA A 283 -29.09 -7.05 -24.64
N ALA A 284 -30.03 -7.79 -24.05
CA ALA A 284 -31.34 -7.26 -23.67
C ALA A 284 -31.21 -6.22 -22.55
N ALA A 285 -30.40 -6.51 -21.53
CA ALA A 285 -30.10 -5.57 -20.46
C ALA A 285 -29.33 -4.35 -20.97
N CYS A 286 -28.44 -4.54 -21.95
CA CYS A 286 -27.75 -3.44 -22.60
C CYS A 286 -28.70 -2.49 -23.35
N THR A 287 -29.61 -3.04 -24.16
CA THR A 287 -30.63 -2.25 -24.86
C THR A 287 -31.56 -1.54 -23.87
N ALA A 288 -31.95 -2.21 -22.79
CA ALA A 288 -32.76 -1.61 -21.73
C ALA A 288 -32.04 -0.45 -21.01
N ALA A 289 -30.71 -0.51 -20.92
CA ALA A 289 -29.87 0.57 -20.40
C ALA A 289 -29.58 1.69 -21.43
N GLY A 290 -30.19 1.63 -22.63
CA GLY A 290 -29.95 2.60 -23.71
C GLY A 290 -28.58 2.47 -24.36
N GLY A 291 -27.93 1.30 -24.24
CA GLY A 291 -26.65 1.00 -24.85
C GLY A 291 -26.75 0.06 -26.04
N SER A 292 -25.60 -0.16 -26.68
CA SER A 292 -25.41 -1.17 -27.72
C SER A 292 -24.24 -2.08 -27.37
N ILE A 293 -24.35 -3.36 -27.74
CA ILE A 293 -23.26 -4.31 -27.57
C ILE A 293 -22.16 -4.00 -28.60
N GLN A 294 -20.93 -3.81 -28.11
CA GLN A 294 -19.74 -3.63 -28.92
C GLN A 294 -18.67 -4.64 -28.50
N LYS A 295 -17.81 -5.04 -29.44
CA LYS A 295 -16.69 -5.95 -29.15
C LYS A 295 -15.48 -5.15 -28.70
N LEU A 296 -14.84 -5.60 -27.62
CA LEU A 296 -13.54 -5.10 -27.21
C LEU A 296 -12.45 -5.94 -27.86
N TRP A 297 -11.45 -5.28 -28.45
CA TRP A 297 -10.25 -5.88 -29.02
C TRP A 297 -10.55 -6.96 -30.07
N GLU A 298 -11.56 -6.73 -30.92
CA GLU A 298 -12.09 -7.72 -31.87
C GLU A 298 -11.02 -8.37 -32.77
N SER A 299 -10.02 -7.61 -33.19
CA SER A 299 -8.96 -8.09 -34.10
C SER A 299 -7.76 -8.71 -33.39
N THR A 300 -7.64 -8.55 -32.07
CA THR A 300 -6.39 -8.84 -31.35
C THR A 300 -6.56 -9.77 -30.15
N SER A 301 -7.76 -9.89 -29.59
CA SER A 301 -8.02 -10.76 -28.44
C SER A 301 -8.13 -12.23 -28.84
N LYS A 302 -7.56 -13.12 -28.01
CA LYS A 302 -7.70 -14.57 -28.14
C LYS A 302 -9.06 -15.08 -27.62
N VAL A 303 -9.81 -14.25 -26.90
CA VAL A 303 -11.14 -14.57 -26.36
C VAL A 303 -12.14 -13.49 -26.77
N SER A 304 -13.40 -13.88 -26.97
CA SER A 304 -14.46 -12.92 -27.30
C SER A 304 -14.85 -12.09 -26.08
N VAL A 305 -14.74 -10.76 -26.20
CA VAL A 305 -15.10 -9.82 -25.13
C VAL A 305 -16.10 -8.83 -25.69
N THR A 306 -17.29 -8.76 -25.11
CA THR A 306 -18.29 -7.74 -25.45
C THR A 306 -18.60 -6.84 -24.27
N ALA A 307 -18.78 -5.56 -24.55
CA ALA A 307 -19.19 -4.53 -23.62
C ALA A 307 -20.50 -3.89 -24.08
N CYS A 308 -21.38 -3.59 -23.14
CA CYS A 308 -22.47 -2.66 -23.36
C CYS A 308 -21.92 -1.23 -23.33
N VAL A 309 -22.03 -0.51 -24.44
CA VAL A 309 -21.60 0.88 -24.55
C VAL A 309 -22.82 1.78 -24.53
N THR A 310 -22.94 2.59 -23.49
CA THR A 310 -24.04 3.54 -23.33
C THR A 310 -23.67 4.89 -23.94
N GLY A 311 -24.60 5.48 -24.69
CA GLY A 311 -24.44 6.85 -25.18
C GLY A 311 -24.44 7.80 -23.98
N GLY A 312 -23.45 8.70 -23.88
CA GLY A 312 -23.17 9.57 -22.72
C GLY A 312 -24.23 10.62 -22.36
N SER A 313 -25.51 10.37 -22.68
CA SER A 313 -26.64 11.27 -22.43
C SER A 313 -27.58 10.77 -21.34
N GLY A 314 -27.43 9.52 -20.88
CA GLY A 314 -28.25 8.98 -19.80
C GLY A 314 -27.66 9.32 -18.44
N THR A 315 -28.16 10.38 -17.80
CA THR A 315 -27.96 10.59 -16.36
C THR A 315 -28.55 9.39 -15.62
N MET A 316 -27.73 8.39 -15.27
CA MET A 316 -28.17 7.28 -14.43
C MET A 316 -28.62 7.86 -13.09
N THR A 317 -29.93 7.83 -12.84
CA THR A 317 -30.53 8.21 -11.57
C THR A 317 -29.98 7.31 -10.48
N ARG A 318 -29.14 7.91 -9.63
CA ARG A 318 -28.41 7.28 -8.53
C ARG A 318 -29.40 6.86 -7.42
N SER A 319 -29.93 5.65 -7.48
CA SER A 319 -30.60 5.03 -6.32
C SER A 319 -29.57 4.33 -5.45
N VAL A 320 -29.19 4.94 -4.34
CA VAL A 320 -28.37 4.31 -3.30
C VAL A 320 -29.32 3.59 -2.35
N VAL A 321 -29.37 2.27 -2.44
CA VAL A 321 -29.98 1.42 -1.42
C VAL A 321 -28.85 0.90 -0.55
N ALA A 322 -28.75 1.44 0.67
CA ALA A 322 -27.85 0.94 1.69
C ALA A 322 -28.52 -0.27 2.38
N THR A 323 -28.12 -1.49 2.02
CA THR A 323 -28.42 -2.69 2.80
C THR A 323 -27.21 -3.07 3.62
N GLY A 324 -27.32 -2.94 4.94
CA GLY A 324 -26.34 -3.46 5.89
C GLY A 324 -26.30 -4.99 5.81
N VAL A 325 -25.10 -5.53 5.63
CA VAL A 325 -24.83 -6.98 5.69
C VAL A 325 -23.89 -7.21 6.86
N SER A 326 -24.34 -8.02 7.82
CA SER A 326 -23.51 -8.59 8.88
C SER A 326 -22.71 -9.77 8.33
N PHE A 327 -21.40 -9.80 8.58
CA PHE A 327 -20.53 -10.91 8.19
C PHE A 327 -20.18 -11.80 9.40
N SER A 328 -20.31 -13.11 9.19
CA SER A 328 -19.85 -14.17 10.08
C SER A 328 -18.37 -14.46 9.79
N THR A 329 -17.51 -14.23 10.78
CA THR A 329 -16.07 -14.53 10.74
C THR A 329 -15.78 -15.98 11.08
N THR A 330 -15.49 -16.79 10.06
CA THR A 330 -14.47 -17.87 10.13
C THR A 330 -14.28 -18.45 8.73
N ARG A 331 -13.20 -18.06 8.05
CA ARG A 331 -12.56 -18.93 7.06
C ARG A 331 -11.06 -18.85 7.27
N GLN A 332 -10.51 -20.04 7.50
CA GLN A 332 -9.13 -20.35 7.83
C GLN A 332 -8.29 -20.25 6.56
N CYS A 333 -7.05 -19.78 6.71
CA CYS A 333 -6.12 -19.56 5.61
C CYS A 333 -5.74 -20.89 4.93
N ASP A 334 -6.17 -21.09 3.69
CA ASP A 334 -5.57 -22.08 2.80
C ASP A 334 -4.46 -21.39 2.00
N ASN A 335 -3.23 -21.88 2.20
CA ASN A 335 -1.96 -21.35 1.70
C ASN A 335 -1.68 -21.64 0.20
N ASP A 336 -2.69 -21.96 -0.60
CA ASP A 336 -2.50 -22.57 -1.93
C ASP A 336 -2.65 -21.61 -3.14
N ARG A 337 -2.43 -20.29 -2.97
CA ARG A 337 -2.52 -19.34 -4.11
C ARG A 337 -1.35 -18.37 -4.33
N ALA A 338 -0.22 -18.58 -3.66
CA ALA A 338 0.95 -17.71 -3.79
C ALA A 338 2.17 -18.40 -4.42
N THR A 339 2.00 -19.13 -5.54
CA THR A 339 3.11 -19.42 -6.45
C THR A 339 3.14 -18.39 -7.57
N ASP A 340 3.53 -17.16 -7.26
CA ASP A 340 3.87 -16.19 -8.30
C ASP A 340 5.26 -15.61 -8.00
N ALA A 341 6.27 -16.14 -8.68
CA ALA A 341 7.63 -15.62 -8.62
C ALA A 341 7.72 -14.14 -9.07
N GLY A 342 6.62 -13.54 -9.57
CA GLY A 342 6.49 -12.12 -9.90
C GLY A 342 6.36 -11.17 -8.70
N TRP A 343 6.13 -11.64 -7.45
CA TRP A 343 5.96 -10.76 -6.28
C TRP A 343 7.14 -9.79 -6.05
N GLN A 344 8.37 -10.25 -6.26
CA GLN A 344 9.55 -9.38 -6.12
C GLN A 344 9.71 -8.41 -7.30
N GLN A 345 9.27 -8.77 -8.50
CA GLN A 345 9.33 -7.90 -9.68
C GLN A 345 8.30 -6.76 -9.61
N TYR A 346 7.12 -6.94 -9.02
CA TYR A 346 6.14 -5.83 -8.88
C TYR A 346 6.54 -4.78 -7.84
N VAL A 347 7.30 -5.19 -6.81
CA VAL A 347 7.95 -4.25 -5.88
C VAL A 347 9.07 -3.49 -6.58
N VAL A 348 9.82 -4.15 -7.47
CA VAL A 348 10.80 -3.49 -8.35
C VAL A 348 10.09 -2.46 -9.25
N LEU A 349 9.03 -2.84 -9.97
CA LEU A 349 8.25 -1.95 -10.84
C LEU A 349 7.70 -0.70 -10.12
N ALA A 350 7.34 -0.83 -8.85
CA ALA A 350 6.83 0.30 -8.07
C ALA A 350 7.96 1.16 -7.46
N THR A 351 9.16 0.60 -7.24
CA THR A 351 10.32 1.32 -6.67
C THR A 351 11.26 1.94 -7.71
N THR A 352 11.35 1.39 -8.92
CA THR A 352 12.16 1.92 -10.04
C THR A 352 11.55 3.15 -10.71
N THR A 353 10.22 3.34 -10.63
CA THR A 353 9.49 4.49 -11.18
C THR A 353 9.91 5.85 -10.59
N THR A 354 10.66 5.88 -9.49
CA THR A 354 11.13 7.12 -8.86
C THR A 354 12.31 7.80 -9.56
N ASN A 355 12.92 7.21 -10.61
CA ASN A 355 14.11 7.78 -11.24
C ASN A 355 13.91 8.51 -12.58
N HIS A 356 12.74 8.45 -13.24
CA HIS A 356 12.55 9.17 -14.50
C HIS A 356 11.12 9.68 -14.69
N VAL A 357 10.84 10.84 -14.11
CA VAL A 357 9.81 11.77 -14.63
C VAL A 357 10.42 13.17 -14.65
N VAL A 358 10.97 13.55 -15.81
CA VAL A 358 11.19 14.94 -16.24
C VAL A 358 10.49 15.12 -17.57
#